data_AF-M4F9C9-F1
#
_entry.id   AF-M4F9C9-F1
#
_cell.length_a   1.000
_cell.length_b   1.000
_cell.length_c   1.000
_cell.angle_alpha   90.00
_cell.angle_beta   90.00
_cell.angle_gamma   90.00
#
_symmetry.space_group_name_H-M   'P 1'
#
loop_
_entity.id
_entity.type
_entity.pdbx_description
1 polymer ?
#
loop_
_entity_poly.entity_id
_entity_poly.type
_entity_poly.pdbx_seq_one_letter_code
_entity_poly.pdbx_strand_id
1 'polypeptide(L)' 'MEGGSCYDPNTPLNHASVAMNLYYQAQGRHQRDCYFEGSGLITVIDPSYGCCKYQYRK' A
#
# COMPACT_ATOMS: atom_id res chain seq x y z
N MET A 1 9.78 7.72 -2.04
CA MET A 1 10.95 7.10 -1.37
C MET A 1 11.73 6.38 -2.45
N GLU A 2 12.72 7.05 -3.02
CA GLU A 2 13.60 6.40 -4.00
C GLU A 2 14.44 5.35 -3.27
N GLY A 3 14.52 4.14 -3.81
CA GLY A 3 15.29 3.03 -3.21
C GLY A 3 14.55 2.16 -2.18
N GLY A 4 13.23 2.30 -2.03
CA GLY A 4 12.43 1.37 -1.22
C GLY A 4 12.23 0.01 -1.91
N SER A 5 12.02 -1.07 -1.16
CA SER A 5 11.86 -2.42 -1.74
C SER A 5 10.64 -2.57 -2.68
N CYS A 6 9.68 -1.64 -2.62
CA CYS A 6 8.51 -1.54 -3.48
C CYS A 6 8.62 -0.44 -4.55
N TYR A 7 9.83 0.11 -4.75
CA TYR A 7 10.09 1.16 -5.73
C TYR A 7 10.08 0.62 -7.16
N ASP A 8 10.49 -0.64 -7.37
CA ASP A 8 10.49 -1.25 -8.70
C ASP A 8 9.30 -2.22 -8.85
N PRO A 9 8.45 -2.05 -9.89
CA PRO A 9 8.52 -1.05 -10.95
C PRO A 9 8.18 0.38 -10.47
N ASN A 10 8.97 1.37 -10.92
CA ASN A 10 8.82 2.80 -10.58
C ASN A 10 7.61 3.40 -11.28
N THR A 11 6.43 3.03 -10.80
CA THR A 11 5.16 3.55 -11.26
C THR A 11 4.50 4.37 -10.16
N PRO A 12 3.75 5.43 -10.52
CA PRO A 12 2.94 6.16 -9.55
C PRO A 12 1.99 5.25 -8.77
N LEU A 13 1.49 4.18 -9.41
CA LEU A 13 0.62 3.20 -8.78
C LEU A 13 1.31 2.47 -7.62
N ASN A 14 2.51 1.93 -7.84
CA ASN A 14 3.26 1.24 -6.78
C ASN A 14 3.55 2.17 -5.60
N HIS A 15 3.97 3.41 -5.89
CA HIS A 15 4.23 4.42 -4.87
C HIS A 15 2.97 4.79 -4.07
N ALA A 16 1.85 5.00 -4.78
CA ALA A 16 0.57 5.27 -4.16
C ALA A 16 0.11 4.09 -3.30
N SER A 17 0.20 2.86 -3.79
CA SER A 17 -0.21 1.66 -3.05
C SER A 17 0.51 1.50 -1.72
N VAL A 18 1.82 1.82 -1.65
CA VAL A 18 2.56 1.79 -0.38
C VAL A 18 2.02 2.84 0.59
N ALA A 19 1.86 4.08 0.15
CA ALA A 19 1.34 5.17 0.99
C ALA A 19 -0.09 4.89 1.47
N MET A 20 -0.95 4.41 0.56
CA MET A 20 -2.34 4.03 0.84
C MET A 20 -2.41 2.88 1.85
N ASN A 21 -1.57 1.86 1.70
CA ASN A 21 -1.51 0.74 2.65
C ASN A 21 -1.05 1.19 4.04
N LEU A 22 -0.08 2.09 4.14
CA LEU A 22 0.37 2.64 5.42
C LEU A 22 -0.75 3.44 6.10
N TYR A 23 -1.45 4.28 5.35
CA TYR A 23 -2.59 5.05 5.86
C TYR A 23 -3.73 4.14 6.34
N TYR A 24 -4.15 3.18 5.49
CA TYR A 24 -5.19 2.22 5.82
C TYR A 24 -4.90 1.47 7.13
N GLN A 25 -3.66 1.03 7.33
CA GLN A 25 -3.27 0.31 8.54
C GLN A 25 -3.14 1.23 9.76
N ALA A 26 -2.69 2.48 9.58
CA ALA A 26 -2.60 3.48 10.65
C ALA A 26 -3.98 3.94 11.15
N GLN A 27 -5.00 3.97 10.29
CA GLN A 27 -6.37 4.39 10.64
C GLN A 27 -7.24 3.26 11.22
N GLY A 28 -6.70 2.05 11.36
CA GLY A 28 -7.41 0.92 11.96
C GLY A 28 -8.12 0.00 10.96
N ARG A 29 -7.80 0.11 9.67
CA ARG A 29 -8.19 -0.84 8.61
C ARG A 29 -9.69 -0.85 8.31
N HIS A 30 -10.35 0.31 8.34
CA HIS A 30 -11.75 0.41 7.94
C HIS A 30 -11.89 0.57 6.44
N GLN A 31 -13.02 0.14 5.88
CA GLN A 31 -13.28 0.23 4.45
C GLN A 31 -13.17 1.67 3.91
N ARG A 32 -13.55 2.65 4.72
CA ARG A 32 -13.45 4.08 4.39
C ARG A 32 -12.01 4.58 4.28
N ASP A 33 -11.09 4.00 5.03
CA ASP A 33 -9.67 4.40 5.06
C ASP A 33 -8.95 4.00 3.76
N CYS A 34 -9.56 3.12 2.94
CA CYS A 34 -9.06 2.70 1.64
C CYS A 34 -9.83 3.32 0.46
N TYR A 35 -10.80 4.21 0.70
CA TYR A 35 -11.65 4.72 -0.39
C TYR A 35 -10.85 5.53 -1.43
N PHE A 36 -9.99 6.47 -1.00
CA PHE A 36 -9.17 7.33 -1.89
C PHE A 36 -9.91 7.79 -3.16
N GLU A 37 -11.12 8.35 -3.03
CA GLU A 37 -11.97 8.76 -4.16
C GLU A 37 -12.29 7.63 -5.17
N GLY A 38 -12.40 6.39 -4.68
CA GLY A 38 -12.62 5.19 -5.49
C GLY A 38 -11.37 4.60 -6.13
N SER A 39 -10.18 5.14 -5.87
CA SER A 39 -8.91 4.64 -6.43
C SER A 39 -8.24 3.54 -5.60
N GLY A 40 -8.67 3.34 -4.35
CA GLY A 40 -8.13 2.31 -3.47
C GLY A 40 -8.94 1.01 -3.47
N LEU A 41 -8.25 -0.11 -3.25
CA LEU A 41 -8.84 -1.44 -3.16
C LEU A 41 -8.25 -2.20 -1.97
N ILE A 42 -9.11 -2.78 -1.14
CA ILE A 42 -8.70 -3.66 -0.05
C ILE A 42 -8.51 -5.06 -0.62
N THR A 43 -7.27 -5.54 -0.60
CA THR A 43 -6.95 -6.92 -0.95
C THR A 43 -7.02 -7.83 0.27
N VAL A 44 -7.55 -9.04 0.06
CA VAL A 44 -7.54 -10.13 1.06
C VAL A 44 -6.34 -11.07 0.87
N ILE A 45 -5.63 -10.92 -0.25
CA ILE A 45 -4.40 -11.65 -0.58
C ILE A 45 -3.23 -10.68 -0.43
N ASP A 46 -2.16 -11.12 0.24
CA ASP A 46 -0.95 -10.31 0.39
C ASP A 46 -0.34 -9.98 -0.98
N PRO A 47 -0.31 -8.69 -1.39
CA PRO A 47 0.22 -8.27 -2.69
C PRO A 47 1.76 -8.16 -2.67
N SER A 48 2.43 -8.59 -1.61
CA SER A 48 3.90 -8.55 -1.49
C SER A 48 4.58 -9.45 -2.52
N TYR A 49 5.62 -8.94 -3.17
CA TYR A 49 6.43 -9.65 -4.16
C TYR A 49 7.91 -9.36 -3.96
N GLY A 50 8.77 -10.37 -4.14
CA GLY A 50 10.22 -10.24 -3.95
C GLY A 50 10.57 -9.56 -2.61
N CYS A 51 11.32 -8.45 -2.69
CA CYS A 51 11.67 -7.61 -1.55
C CYS A 51 10.56 -6.63 -1.12
N CYS A 52 9.57 -6.36 -1.98
CA CYS A 52 8.44 -5.48 -1.69
C CYS A 52 7.48 -6.16 -0.73
N LYS A 53 7.45 -5.69 0.53
CA LYS A 53 6.56 -6.20 1.57
C LYS A 53 5.57 -5.13 2.00
N TYR A 54 4.28 -5.39 1.82
CA TYR A 54 3.19 -4.56 2.31
C TYR A 54 2.89 -4.88 3.77
N GLN A 55 3.86 -4.66 4.66
CA GLN A 55 3.72 -4.94 6.08
C GLN A 55 3.28 -3.69 6.87
N TYR A 56 2.44 -3.90 7.88
CA TYR A 56 2.32 -2.94 8.98
C TYR A 56 3.46 -3.19 9.96
N ARG A 57 4.29 -2.17 10.20
CA ARG A 57 5.09 -2.13 11.42
C ARG A 57 4.38 -1.21 12.40
N LYS A 58 4.00 -1.78 13.54
CA LYS A 58 3.39 -1.07 14.66
C LYS A 58 4.46 -0.30 15.43
#